data_AF-A0A429FGI9-F1
#
_entry.id   AF-A0A429FGI9-F1
#
_cell.length_a   1.000
_cell.length_b   1.000
_cell.length_c   1.000
_cell.angle_alpha   90.00
_cell.angle_beta   90.00
_cell.angle_gamma   90.00
#
_symmetry.space_group_name_H-M   'P 1'
#
loop_
_entity.id
_entity.type
_entity.pdbx_description
1 polymer ?
#
loop_
_entity_poly.entity_id
_entity_poly.type
_entity_poly.pdbx_seq_one_letter_code
_entity_poly.pdbx_strand_id
1 'polypeptide(L)'
;MVQSSGDENVFSIPDEAPEEVREFMDRGHRRASIADGERMMMDPGQVLNNIENTMRRLHADINVEVSVDGDLANEKELMVMMGDLMMASPLITFLVNTGMEIMTTGGYPTDLVTKALPDHYDITALIPSLKVNQRQHDIATTIFNMRSSSTRDLTEDDIDDLIEPLDLAGKIEVFIILFWIWGTKIGAMKNVMGTDR
;
A
#
# COMPACT_ATOMS: atom_id res chain seq x y z
N MET A 1 13.74 -47.11 -5.18
CA MET A 1 14.04 -45.95 -4.32
C MET A 1 14.92 -45.02 -5.12
N VAL A 2 14.33 -44.01 -5.75
CA VAL A 2 15.06 -42.96 -6.44
C VAL A 2 15.10 -41.80 -5.46
N GLN A 3 16.26 -41.56 -4.85
CA GLN A 3 16.49 -40.30 -4.13
C GLN A 3 16.62 -39.21 -5.20
N SER A 4 15.60 -38.37 -5.28
CA SER A 4 15.62 -37.15 -6.07
C SER A 4 16.46 -36.13 -5.32
N SER A 5 17.73 -36.03 -5.69
CA SER A 5 18.53 -34.81 -5.52
C SER A 5 17.98 -33.78 -6.51
N GLY A 6 17.57 -32.61 -6.04
CA GLY A 6 17.03 -31.56 -6.92
C GLY A 6 16.93 -30.22 -6.21
N ASP A 7 17.99 -29.45 -6.32
CA ASP A 7 18.05 -27.99 -6.37
C ASP A 7 17.45 -27.18 -5.21
N GLU A 8 18.10 -27.24 -4.05
CA GLU A 8 18.31 -26.01 -3.28
C GLU A 8 19.43 -25.22 -3.97
N ASN A 9 19.07 -24.44 -5.00
CA ASN A 9 19.93 -23.39 -5.51
C ASN A 9 19.93 -22.27 -4.46
N VAL A 10 20.67 -22.51 -3.38
CA VAL A 10 20.97 -21.55 -2.32
C VAL A 10 21.84 -20.49 -2.97
N PHE A 11 21.22 -19.42 -3.47
CA PHE A 11 21.91 -18.15 -3.65
C PHE A 11 22.44 -17.75 -2.28
N SER A 12 23.65 -18.21 -1.98
CA SER A 12 24.32 -17.93 -0.72
C SER A 12 24.72 -16.47 -0.81
N ILE A 13 24.07 -15.62 -0.02
CA ILE A 13 24.43 -14.21 0.06
C ILE A 13 25.88 -14.17 0.58
N PRO A 14 26.83 -13.59 -0.17
CA PRO A 14 28.21 -13.52 0.30
C PRO A 14 28.29 -12.73 1.61
N ASP A 15 28.91 -13.29 2.65
CA ASP A 15 29.07 -12.62 3.95
C ASP A 15 29.82 -11.28 3.85
N GLU A 16 30.60 -11.09 2.78
CA GLU A 16 31.38 -9.88 2.49
C GLU A 16 30.58 -8.79 1.74
N ALA A 17 29.34 -9.06 1.34
CA ALA A 17 28.50 -8.06 0.67
C ALA A 17 28.09 -6.94 1.65
N PRO A 18 27.96 -5.68 1.17
CA PRO A 18 27.43 -4.59 1.99
C PRO A 18 26.07 -4.97 2.60
N GLU A 19 25.80 -4.50 3.81
CA GLU A 19 24.58 -4.85 4.55
C GLU A 19 23.30 -4.63 3.73
N GLU A 20 23.21 -3.50 3.02
CA GLU A 20 22.08 -3.16 2.15
C GLU A 20 21.87 -4.18 1.02
N VAL A 21 22.94 -4.74 0.46
CA VAL A 21 22.87 -5.77 -0.58
C VAL A 21 22.38 -7.08 0.02
N ARG A 22 22.85 -7.44 1.22
CA ARG A 22 22.39 -8.65 1.92
C ARG A 22 20.91 -8.53 2.27
N GLU A 23 20.51 -7.39 2.81
CA GLU A 23 19.11 -7.07 3.13
C GLU A 23 18.21 -7.07 1.89
N PHE A 24 18.71 -6.65 0.73
CA PHE A 24 17.95 -6.67 -0.51
C PHE A 24 17.83 -8.09 -1.10
N MET A 25 18.85 -8.93 -0.92
CA MET A 25 18.84 -10.32 -1.38
C MET A 25 18.09 -11.27 -0.43
N ASP A 26 17.90 -10.88 0.83
CA ASP A 26 17.12 -11.64 1.81
C ASP A 26 15.62 -11.45 1.56
N ARG A 27 14.97 -12.51 1.07
CA ARG A 27 13.51 -12.53 0.81
C ARG A 27 12.66 -12.35 2.07
N GLY A 28 13.23 -12.55 3.26
CA GLY A 28 12.55 -12.29 4.54
C GLY A 28 12.65 -10.83 5.00
N HIS A 29 13.50 -10.04 4.37
CA HIS A 29 13.76 -8.66 4.75
C HIS A 29 12.87 -7.67 3.99
N ARG A 30 12.62 -6.49 4.59
CA ARG A 30 11.70 -5.48 4.03
C ARG A 30 12.33 -4.58 2.96
N ARG A 31 13.63 -4.72 2.70
CA ARG A 31 14.33 -3.82 1.78
C ARG A 31 13.92 -4.11 0.34
N ALA A 32 13.25 -3.15 -0.28
CA ALA A 32 12.78 -3.27 -1.66
C ALA A 32 13.71 -2.61 -2.68
N SER A 33 14.70 -1.82 -2.25
CA SER A 33 15.65 -1.19 -3.16
C SER A 33 17.04 -0.98 -2.57
N ILE A 34 18.01 -0.85 -3.47
CA ILE A 34 19.37 -0.40 -3.20
C ILE A 34 19.75 0.71 -4.19
N ALA A 35 20.44 1.73 -3.71
CA ALA A 35 20.98 2.79 -4.54
C ALA A 35 22.43 2.46 -4.93
N ASP A 36 22.73 2.49 -6.22
CA ASP A 36 24.08 2.40 -6.78
C ASP A 36 24.37 3.70 -7.56
N GLY A 37 24.83 4.72 -6.83
CA GLY A 37 25.05 6.06 -7.37
C GLY A 37 23.76 6.71 -7.87
N GLU A 38 23.65 6.88 -9.18
CA GLU A 38 22.45 7.43 -9.84
C GLU A 38 21.41 6.37 -10.21
N ARG A 39 21.73 5.08 -10.06
CA ARG A 39 20.84 3.98 -10.40
C ARG A 39 20.20 3.41 -9.15
N MET A 40 18.91 3.11 -9.22
CA MET A 40 18.21 2.35 -8.19
C MET A 40 17.95 0.94 -8.75
N MET A 41 18.41 -0.08 -8.04
CA MET A 41 17.93 -1.44 -8.24
C MET A 41 16.77 -1.66 -7.28
N MET A 42 15.66 -2.17 -7.79
CA MET A 42 14.42 -2.34 -7.05
C MET A 42 13.82 -3.71 -7.33
N ASP A 43 13.19 -4.28 -6.30
CA ASP A 43 12.25 -5.38 -6.40
C ASP A 43 10.80 -4.84 -6.22
N PRO A 44 10.04 -4.63 -7.30
CA PRO A 44 8.65 -4.19 -7.24
C PRO A 44 7.75 -5.14 -6.44
N GLY A 45 8.05 -6.45 -6.47
CA GLY A 45 7.32 -7.44 -5.70
C GLY A 45 7.48 -7.23 -4.20
N GLN A 46 8.70 -6.87 -3.76
CA GLN A 46 8.95 -6.54 -2.37
C GLN A 46 8.23 -5.26 -1.92
N VAL A 47 8.08 -4.25 -2.79
CA VAL A 47 7.26 -3.06 -2.49
C VAL A 47 5.80 -3.45 -2.25
N LEU A 48 5.21 -4.29 -3.12
CA LEU A 48 3.84 -4.79 -2.94
C LEU A 48 3.68 -5.58 -1.63
N ASN A 49 4.65 -6.45 -1.32
CA ASN A 49 4.68 -7.19 -0.06
C ASN A 49 4.76 -6.26 1.15
N ASN A 50 5.56 -5.20 1.09
CA ASN A 50 5.68 -4.21 2.16
C ASN A 50 4.35 -3.48 2.39
N ILE A 51 3.66 -3.07 1.32
CA ILE A 51 2.34 -2.45 1.39
C ILE A 51 1.35 -3.39 2.10
N GLU A 52 1.20 -4.62 1.62
CA GLU A 52 0.27 -5.58 2.20
C GLU A 52 0.60 -5.87 3.67
N ASN A 53 1.87 -6.15 3.99
CA ASN A 53 2.32 -6.44 5.35
C ASN A 53 2.02 -5.28 6.30
N THR A 54 2.25 -4.04 5.86
CA THR A 54 1.97 -2.86 6.66
C THR A 54 0.49 -2.64 6.86
N MET A 55 -0.33 -2.88 5.85
CA MET A 55 -1.79 -2.89 6.01
C MET A 55 -2.23 -3.98 6.99
N ARG A 56 -1.69 -5.20 6.90
CA ARG A 56 -2.03 -6.27 7.86
C ARG A 56 -1.60 -5.91 9.28
N ARG A 57 -0.45 -5.25 9.46
CA ARG A 57 0.01 -4.74 10.77
C ARG A 57 -0.95 -3.70 11.34
N LEU A 58 -1.31 -2.68 10.55
CA LEU A 58 -2.23 -1.61 10.99
C LEU A 58 -3.64 -2.17 11.29
N HIS A 59 -4.07 -3.15 10.51
CA HIS A 59 -5.32 -3.85 10.78
C HIS A 59 -5.26 -4.64 12.09
N ALA A 60 -4.14 -5.32 12.39
CA ALA A 60 -3.97 -6.06 13.64
C ALA A 60 -3.94 -5.11 14.85
N ASP A 61 -3.11 -4.07 14.79
CA ASP A 61 -2.96 -3.06 15.84
C ASP A 61 -3.04 -1.66 15.20
N ILE A 62 -4.09 -0.91 15.53
CA ILE A 62 -4.30 0.43 14.95
C ILE A 62 -3.39 1.48 15.57
N ASN A 63 -2.80 1.18 16.74
CA ASN A 63 -1.88 2.07 17.44
C ASN A 63 -0.43 1.86 17.03
N VAL A 64 -0.14 0.88 16.15
CA VAL A 64 1.21 0.67 15.64
C VAL A 64 1.64 1.91 14.85
N GLU A 65 2.82 2.42 15.17
CA GLU A 65 3.40 3.51 14.39
C GLU A 65 3.75 2.99 12.99
N VAL A 66 3.18 3.65 11.98
CA VAL A 66 3.43 3.36 10.57
C VAL A 66 3.94 4.62 9.89
N SER A 67 5.02 4.48 9.13
CA SER A 67 5.52 5.49 8.20
C SER A 67 5.37 4.99 6.77
N VAL A 68 4.83 5.81 5.87
CA VAL A 68 4.83 5.48 4.43
C VAL A 68 6.28 5.25 3.97
N ASP A 69 7.16 6.18 4.30
CA ASP A 69 8.57 6.18 3.88
C ASP A 69 9.37 4.99 4.45
N GLY A 70 9.04 4.56 5.68
CA GLY A 70 9.77 3.51 6.40
C GLY A 70 9.17 2.11 6.30
N ASP A 71 7.88 1.97 6.04
CA ASP A 71 7.17 0.69 6.09
C ASP A 71 6.51 0.27 4.76
N LEU A 72 6.21 1.22 3.86
CA LEU A 72 5.60 0.92 2.55
C LEU A 72 6.67 0.99 1.47
N ALA A 73 7.05 2.22 1.14
CA ALA A 73 7.98 2.58 0.10
C ALA A 73 8.39 4.04 0.32
N ASN A 74 9.68 4.32 0.19
CA ASN A 74 10.17 5.68 0.22
C ASN A 74 9.74 6.47 -1.03
N GLU A 75 9.87 7.79 -0.98
CA GLU A 75 9.46 8.67 -2.09
C GLU A 75 10.10 8.26 -3.44
N LYS A 76 11.38 7.89 -3.44
CA LYS A 76 12.08 7.46 -4.65
C LYS A 76 11.57 6.13 -5.17
N GLU A 77 11.25 5.20 -4.27
CA GLU A 77 10.65 3.92 -4.64
C GLU A 77 9.29 4.14 -5.31
N LEU A 78 8.45 5.01 -4.74
CA LEU A 78 7.17 5.36 -5.35
C LEU A 78 7.32 6.07 -6.70
N MET A 79 8.30 6.97 -6.83
CA MET A 79 8.61 7.62 -8.11
C MET A 79 9.04 6.62 -9.18
N VAL A 80 9.92 5.67 -8.86
CA VAL A 80 10.35 4.62 -9.80
C VAL A 80 9.19 3.69 -10.15
N MET A 81 8.40 3.26 -9.16
CA MET A 81 7.25 2.39 -9.42
C MET A 81 6.20 3.06 -10.30
N MET A 82 5.78 4.28 -9.96
CA MET A 82 4.69 4.96 -10.64
C MET A 82 5.11 5.67 -11.93
N GLY A 83 6.36 6.12 -11.99
CA GLY A 83 6.94 6.82 -13.14
C GLY A 83 7.64 5.86 -14.09
N ASP A 84 8.79 5.31 -13.67
CA ASP A 84 9.67 4.54 -14.56
C ASP A 84 9.08 3.17 -14.94
N LEU A 85 8.42 2.51 -14.00
CA LEU A 85 7.76 1.22 -14.20
C LEU A 85 6.30 1.37 -14.63
N MET A 86 5.78 2.60 -14.73
CA MET A 86 4.40 2.92 -15.14
C MET A 86 3.32 2.21 -14.30
N MET A 87 3.60 1.91 -13.02
CA MET A 87 2.72 1.14 -12.14
C MET A 87 1.75 1.99 -11.32
N ALA A 88 1.43 3.22 -11.72
CA ALA A 88 0.54 4.09 -10.94
C ALA A 88 -0.84 3.45 -10.69
N SER A 89 -1.53 3.06 -11.77
CA SER A 89 -2.86 2.42 -11.70
C SER A 89 -2.81 1.03 -11.08
N PRO A 90 -1.84 0.15 -11.43
CA PRO A 90 -1.66 -1.12 -10.73
C PRO A 90 -1.47 -0.98 -9.22
N LEU A 91 -0.64 -0.02 -8.77
CA LEU A 91 -0.36 0.18 -7.34
C LEU A 91 -1.57 0.69 -6.58
N ILE A 92 -2.29 1.66 -7.14
CA ILE A 92 -3.50 2.21 -6.51
C ILE A 92 -4.58 1.13 -6.45
N THR A 93 -4.74 0.35 -7.52
CA THR A 93 -5.69 -0.77 -7.59
C THR A 93 -5.36 -1.83 -6.55
N PHE A 94 -4.08 -2.24 -6.47
CA PHE A 94 -3.58 -3.18 -5.48
C PHE A 94 -3.88 -2.70 -4.06
N LEU A 95 -3.48 -1.48 -3.70
CA LEU A 95 -3.70 -0.90 -2.38
C LEU A 95 -5.19 -0.98 -1.96
N VAL A 96 -6.08 -0.54 -2.84
CA VAL A 96 -7.51 -0.42 -2.52
C VAL A 96 -8.20 -1.78 -2.46
N ASN A 97 -7.85 -2.71 -3.37
CA ASN A 97 -8.40 -4.07 -3.37
C ASN A 97 -7.89 -4.85 -2.15
N THR A 98 -6.58 -4.83 -1.88
CA THR A 98 -5.98 -5.48 -0.70
C THR A 98 -6.56 -4.93 0.59
N GLY A 99 -6.74 -3.61 0.69
CA GLY A 99 -7.37 -3.00 1.87
C GLY A 99 -8.79 -3.49 2.11
N MET A 100 -9.58 -3.62 1.06
CA MET A 100 -10.95 -4.13 1.13
C MET A 100 -11.03 -5.63 1.43
N GLU A 101 -10.09 -6.41 0.91
CA GLU A 101 -9.93 -7.83 1.28
C GLU A 101 -9.62 -7.97 2.78
N ILE A 102 -8.66 -7.19 3.30
CA ILE A 102 -8.30 -7.21 4.72
C ILE A 102 -9.51 -6.85 5.59
N MET A 103 -10.28 -5.82 5.24
CA MET A 103 -11.48 -5.46 5.98
C MET A 103 -12.57 -6.55 5.88
N THR A 104 -12.78 -7.13 4.70
CA THR A 104 -13.81 -8.17 4.51
C THR A 104 -13.47 -9.45 5.28
N THR A 105 -12.19 -9.83 5.31
CA THR A 105 -11.71 -11.03 6.02
C THR A 105 -11.45 -10.80 7.51
N GLY A 106 -11.35 -9.54 7.95
CA GLY A 106 -11.09 -9.13 9.33
C GLY A 106 -12.26 -9.35 10.30
N GLY A 107 -13.41 -9.84 9.83
CA GLY A 107 -14.57 -10.14 10.67
C GLY A 107 -15.47 -8.93 10.98
N TYR A 108 -15.27 -7.80 10.29
CA TYR A 108 -16.18 -6.67 10.39
C TYR A 108 -17.52 -6.97 9.69
N PRO A 109 -18.65 -6.44 10.20
CA PRO A 109 -19.93 -6.48 9.51
C PRO A 109 -19.86 -5.92 8.09
N THR A 110 -20.44 -6.63 7.12
CA THR A 110 -20.39 -6.27 5.70
C THR A 110 -20.95 -4.87 5.41
N ASP A 111 -21.96 -4.45 6.14
CA ASP A 111 -22.55 -3.11 6.03
C ASP A 111 -21.59 -2.02 6.50
N LEU A 112 -20.74 -2.28 7.50
CA LEU A 112 -19.69 -1.32 7.90
C LEU A 112 -18.57 -1.23 6.87
N VAL A 113 -18.16 -2.37 6.32
CA VAL A 113 -17.09 -2.45 5.30
C VAL A 113 -17.51 -1.74 4.01
N THR A 114 -18.73 -2.01 3.53
CA THR A 114 -19.21 -1.50 2.23
C THR A 114 -19.83 -0.11 2.28
N LYS A 115 -20.03 0.45 3.49
CA LYS A 115 -20.52 1.82 3.64
C LYS A 115 -19.50 2.81 3.11
N ALA A 116 -19.92 3.59 2.12
CA ALA A 116 -19.15 4.71 1.59
C ALA A 116 -18.76 5.71 2.69
N LEU A 117 -17.69 6.45 2.44
CA LEU A 117 -17.28 7.57 3.30
C LEU A 117 -18.39 8.63 3.33
N PRO A 118 -18.63 9.29 4.47
CA PRO A 118 -19.58 10.40 4.55
C PRO A 118 -19.21 11.54 3.59
N ASP A 119 -20.21 12.28 3.09
CA ASP A 119 -19.98 13.43 2.18
C ASP A 119 -19.11 14.55 2.78
N HIS A 120 -18.99 14.59 4.11
CA HIS A 120 -18.16 15.54 4.86
C HIS A 120 -16.84 14.93 5.35
N TYR A 121 -16.46 13.76 4.83
CA TYR A 121 -15.21 13.12 5.19
C TYR A 121 -14.03 13.99 4.74
N ASP A 122 -13.13 14.31 5.66
CA ASP A 122 -11.92 15.08 5.42
C ASP A 122 -10.76 14.40 6.15
N ILE A 123 -9.76 13.94 5.39
CA ILE A 123 -8.61 13.25 5.97
C ILE A 123 -7.74 14.21 6.79
N THR A 124 -7.70 15.49 6.44
CA THR A 124 -6.86 16.49 7.14
C THR A 124 -7.38 16.79 8.53
N ALA A 125 -8.69 16.65 8.75
CA ALA A 125 -9.29 16.74 10.08
C ALA A 125 -8.89 15.55 10.97
N LEU A 126 -8.59 14.38 10.38
CA LEU A 126 -8.19 13.17 11.10
C LEU A 126 -6.67 13.06 11.25
N ILE A 127 -5.91 13.59 10.28
CA ILE A 127 -4.45 13.58 10.24
C ILE A 127 -3.94 14.99 9.89
N PRO A 128 -3.88 15.92 10.86
CA PRO A 128 -3.56 17.33 10.58
C PRO A 128 -2.15 17.59 10.04
N SER A 129 -1.23 16.64 10.22
CA SER A 129 0.12 16.72 9.67
C SER A 129 0.20 16.35 8.19
N LEU A 130 -0.84 15.70 7.64
CA LEU A 130 -0.89 15.35 6.23
C LEU A 130 -1.22 16.60 5.42
N LYS A 131 -0.27 17.04 4.59
CA LYS A 131 -0.53 18.09 3.60
C LYS A 131 -1.25 17.45 2.42
N VAL A 132 -2.44 17.93 2.12
CA VAL A 132 -3.32 17.34 1.13
C VAL A 132 -3.83 18.42 0.18
N ASN A 133 -3.66 18.18 -1.11
CA ASN A 133 -4.36 18.88 -2.16
C ASN A 133 -5.80 18.36 -2.26
N GLN A 134 -6.78 19.28 -2.26
CA GLN A 134 -8.19 18.93 -2.30
C GLN A 134 -8.55 18.07 -3.51
N ARG A 135 -7.97 18.33 -4.69
CA ARG A 135 -8.26 17.54 -5.89
C ARG A 135 -7.83 16.08 -5.72
N GLN A 136 -6.64 15.85 -5.16
CA GLN A 136 -6.12 14.51 -4.90
C GLN A 136 -6.93 13.81 -3.80
N HIS A 137 -7.40 14.55 -2.80
CA HIS A 137 -8.32 14.02 -1.78
C HIS A 137 -9.66 13.57 -2.36
N ASP A 138 -10.26 14.38 -3.23
CA ASP A 138 -11.53 14.06 -3.88
C ASP A 138 -11.39 12.81 -4.77
N ILE A 139 -10.28 12.71 -5.51
CA ILE A 139 -9.95 11.53 -6.33
C ILE A 139 -9.78 10.29 -5.45
N ALA A 140 -8.99 10.37 -4.38
CA ALA A 140 -8.79 9.25 -3.45
C ALA A 140 -10.11 8.81 -2.80
N THR A 141 -10.94 9.75 -2.35
CA THR A 141 -12.26 9.48 -1.78
C THR A 141 -13.17 8.80 -2.81
N THR A 142 -13.14 9.28 -4.06
CA THR A 142 -13.89 8.68 -5.17
C THR A 142 -13.46 7.23 -5.40
N ILE A 143 -12.16 6.97 -5.53
CA ILE A 143 -11.61 5.62 -5.75
C ILE A 143 -11.99 4.68 -4.60
N PHE A 144 -11.83 5.12 -3.36
CA PHE A 144 -12.19 4.32 -2.18
C PHE A 144 -13.70 4.00 -2.17
N ASN A 145 -14.55 4.97 -2.47
CA ASN A 145 -15.99 4.79 -2.51
C ASN A 145 -16.45 3.87 -3.66
N MET A 146 -15.81 3.96 -4.84
CA MET A 146 -16.05 3.01 -5.95
C MET A 146 -15.76 1.58 -5.50
N ARG A 147 -14.63 1.34 -4.84
CA ARG A 147 -14.31 -0.02 -4.38
C ARG A 147 -15.23 -0.47 -3.24
N SER A 148 -15.44 0.35 -2.23
CA SER A 148 -16.22 -0.04 -1.04
C SER A 148 -17.68 -0.35 -1.34
N SER A 149 -18.26 0.34 -2.33
CA SER A 149 -19.64 0.09 -2.79
C SER A 149 -19.74 -1.01 -3.86
N SER A 150 -18.62 -1.55 -4.34
CA SER A 150 -18.57 -2.59 -5.37
C SER A 150 -18.44 -3.99 -4.78
N THR A 151 -19.09 -4.96 -5.42
CA THR A 151 -18.92 -6.40 -5.12
C THR A 151 -17.74 -7.03 -5.85
N ARG A 152 -17.15 -6.31 -6.83
CA ARG A 152 -15.94 -6.72 -7.55
C ARG A 152 -14.76 -5.85 -7.18
N ASP A 153 -13.57 -6.39 -7.38
CA ASP A 153 -12.34 -5.62 -7.37
C ASP A 153 -12.35 -4.55 -8.47
N LEU A 154 -11.66 -3.43 -8.19
CA LEU A 154 -11.37 -2.43 -9.20
C LEU A 154 -10.30 -2.97 -10.14
N THR A 155 -10.35 -2.53 -11.39
CA THR A 155 -9.32 -2.73 -12.41
C THR A 155 -8.58 -1.43 -12.67
N GLU A 156 -7.44 -1.50 -13.36
CA GLU A 156 -6.67 -0.32 -13.77
C GLU A 156 -7.53 0.66 -14.59
N ASP A 157 -8.34 0.15 -15.53
CA ASP A 157 -9.30 0.93 -16.32
C ASP A 157 -10.32 1.72 -15.47
N ASP A 158 -10.68 1.24 -14.27
CA ASP A 158 -11.61 1.97 -13.40
C ASP A 158 -10.95 3.23 -12.80
N ILE A 159 -9.62 3.28 -12.78
CA ILE A 159 -8.82 4.29 -12.07
C ILE A 159 -8.09 5.22 -13.04
N ASP A 160 -7.71 4.73 -14.23
CA ASP A 160 -6.92 5.46 -15.22
C ASP A 160 -7.48 6.85 -15.52
N ASP A 161 -8.78 6.95 -15.85
CA ASP A 161 -9.43 8.22 -16.17
C ASP A 161 -9.34 9.26 -15.03
N LEU A 162 -9.27 8.80 -13.78
CA LEU A 162 -9.21 9.67 -12.61
C LEU A 162 -7.79 10.20 -12.37
N ILE A 163 -6.77 9.37 -12.62
CA ILE A 163 -5.38 9.68 -12.25
C ILE A 163 -4.51 10.11 -13.44
N GLU A 164 -4.87 9.77 -14.68
CA GLU A 164 -4.16 10.18 -15.90
C GLU A 164 -3.92 11.70 -15.95
N PRO A 165 -4.90 12.57 -15.60
CA PRO A 165 -4.70 14.01 -15.65
C PRO A 165 -3.76 14.57 -14.56
N LEU A 166 -3.26 13.73 -13.65
CA LEU A 166 -2.33 14.12 -12.60
C LEU A 166 -0.88 13.93 -13.07
N ASP A 167 0.00 14.80 -12.58
CA ASP A 167 1.43 14.54 -12.65
C ASP A 167 1.85 13.44 -11.66
N LEU A 168 3.11 13.01 -11.74
CA LEU A 168 3.62 11.93 -10.89
C LEU A 168 3.46 12.24 -9.39
N ALA A 169 3.73 13.48 -8.98
CA ALA A 169 3.57 13.92 -7.60
C ALA A 169 2.09 13.79 -7.15
N GLY A 170 1.14 14.20 -7.99
CA GLY A 170 -0.29 14.04 -7.72
C GLY A 170 -0.72 12.56 -7.61
N LYS A 171 -0.16 11.67 -8.42
CA LYS A 171 -0.44 10.22 -8.35
C LYS A 171 0.07 9.61 -7.04
N ILE A 172 1.29 9.97 -6.63
CA ILE A 172 1.88 9.57 -5.35
C ILE A 172 1.01 10.08 -4.18
N GLU A 173 0.57 11.33 -4.24
CA GLU A 173 -0.29 11.92 -3.21
C GLU A 173 -1.64 11.19 -3.10
N VAL A 174 -2.29 10.83 -4.22
CA VAL A 174 -3.52 10.00 -4.22
C VAL A 174 -3.28 8.66 -3.52
N PHE A 175 -2.18 7.98 -3.82
CA PHE A 175 -1.83 6.71 -3.18
C PHE A 175 -1.66 6.86 -1.66
N ILE A 176 -0.95 7.90 -1.22
CA ILE A 176 -0.74 8.17 0.21
C ILE A 176 -2.08 8.46 0.90
N ILE A 177 -2.94 9.29 0.29
CA ILE A 177 -4.25 9.61 0.87
C ILE A 177 -5.10 8.34 0.98
N LEU A 178 -5.14 7.49 -0.06
CA LEU A 178 -5.88 6.22 -0.04
C LEU A 178 -5.43 5.30 1.09
N PHE A 179 -4.12 5.20 1.34
CA PHE A 179 -3.59 4.41 2.45
C PHE A 179 -4.14 4.90 3.79
N TRP A 180 -4.14 6.22 4.02
CA TRP A 180 -4.67 6.81 5.25
C TRP A 180 -6.19 6.74 5.36
N ILE A 181 -6.92 6.89 4.24
CA ILE A 181 -8.37 6.66 4.20
C ILE A 181 -8.70 5.25 4.69
N TRP A 182 -8.00 4.25 4.16
CA TRP A 182 -8.19 2.87 4.57
C TRP A 182 -7.87 2.67 6.07
N GLY A 183 -6.78 3.24 6.57
CA GLY A 183 -6.42 3.15 7.99
C GLY A 183 -7.47 3.80 8.91
N THR A 184 -7.95 4.99 8.57
CA THR A 184 -9.00 5.68 9.34
C THR A 184 -10.35 4.95 9.28
N LYS A 185 -10.68 4.30 8.14
CA LYS A 185 -11.85 3.44 8.02
C LYS A 185 -11.78 2.26 8.98
N ILE A 186 -10.63 1.59 9.10
CA ILE A 186 -10.44 0.50 10.08
C ILE A 186 -10.62 1.01 11.50
N GLY A 187 -9.97 2.13 11.87
CA GLY A 187 -10.11 2.71 13.20
C GLY A 187 -11.57 3.01 13.55
N ALA A 188 -12.33 3.57 12.59
CA ALA A 188 -13.76 3.82 12.77
C ALA A 188 -14.56 2.52 12.99
N MET A 189 -14.26 1.44 12.25
CA MET A 189 -14.94 0.16 12.42
C MET A 189 -14.59 -0.52 13.75
N LYS A 190 -13.32 -0.48 14.17
CA LYS A 190 -12.89 -1.01 15.48
C LYS A 190 -13.57 -0.29 16.63
N ASN A 191 -13.66 1.03 16.57
CA ASN A 191 -14.37 1.82 17.57
C ASN A 191 -15.87 1.45 17.64
N VAL A 192 -16.55 1.29 16.49
CA VAL A 192 -17.96 0.84 16.45
C VAL A 192 -18.14 -0.56 17.06
N MET A 193 -17.19 -1.47 16.86
CA MET A 193 -17.24 -2.83 17.41
C MET A 193 -16.75 -2.93 18.86
N GLY A 194 -16.14 -1.87 19.41
CA GLY A 194 -15.48 -1.90 20.72
C GLY A 194 -14.20 -2.76 20.74
N THR A 195 -13.50 -2.88 19.61
CA THR A 195 -12.29 -3.69 19.44
C THR A 195 -11.00 -2.87 19.39
N ASP A 196 -11.01 -1.62 19.87
CA ASP A 196 -9.80 -0.84 20.14
C ASP A 196 -9.02 -1.50 21.30
N ARG A 197 -8.16 -2.46 20.98
CA ARG A 197 -7.16 -3.03 21.88
C ARG A 197 -5.82 -3.02 21.21
#